data_AF-A0A066XEC2-F1
#
_entry.id   AF-A0A066XEC2-F1
#
_cell.length_a   1.000
_cell.length_b   1.000
_cell.length_c   1.000
_cell.angle_alpha   90.00
_cell.angle_beta   90.00
_cell.angle_gamma   90.00
#
_symmetry.space_group_name_H-M   'P 1'
#
loop_
_entity.id
_entity.type
_entity.pdbx_description
1 polymer ?
#
loop_
_entity_poly.entity_id
_entity_poly.type
_entity_poly.pdbx_seq_one_letter_code
_entity_poly.pdbx_strand_id
1 'polypeptide(L)'
;MSEGYNHTNGGHASDVAALFVFVRGVKAILGPYQARLSRTSLAPLVEGVWIVDPGDPEYENPALHHSPLPADIFEALDRLAAFFEEHLEGDDDDAGVRGDYAVAVVELRKAAYLVAHAGARPEVGMVVFWPYVLSDRVMADIQAAAPRAMILLAHFAVLLCAVERGYWFLQGWSRRIVDAADARLAGLPALAGALAWPKKQIF
;
A
#
# COMPACT_ATOMS: atom_id res chain seq x y z
N MET A 1 -37.93 18.21 -12.31
CA MET A 1 -37.23 18.87 -11.19
C MET A 1 -36.57 17.76 -10.40
N SER A 2 -35.24 17.73 -10.52
CA SER A 2 -34.20 16.83 -9.97
C SER A 2 -34.59 15.62 -9.10
N GLU A 3 -34.37 14.41 -9.65
CA GLU A 3 -33.93 13.26 -8.86
C GLU A 3 -32.40 13.24 -8.88
N GLY A 4 -31.79 13.61 -7.75
CA GLY A 4 -30.36 13.51 -7.53
C GLY A 4 -29.97 12.06 -7.31
N TYR A 5 -29.36 11.46 -8.33
CA TYR A 5 -28.74 10.14 -8.25
C TYR A 5 -27.54 10.22 -7.31
N ASN A 6 -27.70 9.72 -6.08
CA ASN A 6 -26.62 9.53 -5.12
C ASN A 6 -25.63 8.53 -5.71
N HIS A 7 -24.51 9.01 -6.26
CA HIS A 7 -23.39 8.14 -6.64
C HIS A 7 -22.79 7.54 -5.37
N THR A 8 -22.83 6.22 -5.34
CA THR A 8 -22.46 5.35 -4.24
C THR A 8 -20.96 5.38 -3.96
N ASN A 9 -20.54 6.04 -2.87
CA ASN A 9 -19.16 5.97 -2.36
C ASN A 9 -18.69 4.53 -2.04
N GLY A 10 -19.61 3.55 -1.95
CA GLY A 10 -19.28 2.13 -1.69
C GLY A 10 -18.67 1.35 -2.86
N GLY A 11 -18.70 1.86 -4.10
CA GLY A 11 -18.16 1.14 -5.26
C GLY A 11 -16.62 1.17 -5.34
N HIS A 12 -15.99 2.24 -4.85
CA HIS A 12 -14.58 2.50 -5.14
C HIS A 12 -13.59 1.69 -4.29
N ALA A 13 -13.91 1.40 -3.03
CA ALA A 13 -13.11 0.50 -2.20
C ALA A 13 -13.15 -0.95 -2.73
N SER A 14 -14.29 -1.35 -3.31
CA SER A 14 -14.48 -2.66 -3.94
C SER A 14 -13.56 -2.86 -5.15
N ASP A 15 -13.38 -1.83 -5.99
CA ASP A 15 -12.48 -1.88 -7.15
C ASP A 15 -11.01 -2.07 -6.74
N VAL A 16 -10.59 -1.45 -5.63
CA VAL A 16 -9.23 -1.56 -5.09
C VAL A 16 -8.97 -2.94 -4.50
N ALA A 17 -9.92 -3.45 -3.72
CA ALA A 17 -9.88 -4.82 -3.25
C ALA A 17 -9.86 -5.83 -4.41
N ALA A 18 -10.61 -5.59 -5.49
CA ALA A 18 -10.60 -6.44 -6.67
C ALA A 18 -9.24 -6.45 -7.38
N LEU A 19 -8.58 -5.29 -7.51
CA LEU A 19 -7.21 -5.23 -8.04
C LEU A 19 -6.25 -6.04 -7.15
N PHE A 20 -6.36 -5.94 -5.83
CA PHE A 20 -5.50 -6.68 -4.91
C PHE A 20 -5.70 -8.19 -5.01
N VAL A 21 -6.96 -8.62 -5.15
CA VAL A 21 -7.30 -10.03 -5.41
C VAL A 21 -6.74 -10.49 -6.75
N PHE A 22 -6.88 -9.69 -7.81
CA PHE A 22 -6.33 -10.01 -9.13
C PHE A 22 -4.81 -10.18 -9.06
N VAL A 23 -4.12 -9.21 -8.47
CA VAL A 23 -2.67 -9.21 -8.27
C VAL A 23 -2.28 -10.49 -7.50
N ARG A 24 -2.88 -10.76 -6.33
CA ARG A 24 -2.59 -12.02 -5.59
C ARG A 24 -2.85 -13.29 -6.40
N GLY A 25 -3.89 -13.31 -7.22
CA GLY A 25 -4.18 -14.41 -8.16
C GLY A 25 -3.05 -14.63 -9.17
N VAL A 26 -2.49 -13.57 -9.75
CA VAL A 26 -1.32 -13.65 -10.65
C VAL A 26 -0.14 -14.30 -9.93
N LYS A 27 0.17 -13.91 -8.69
CA LYS A 27 1.24 -14.53 -7.90
C LYS A 27 0.98 -16.01 -7.63
N ALA A 28 -0.24 -16.38 -7.27
CA ALA A 28 -0.60 -17.78 -7.01
C ALA A 28 -0.37 -18.66 -8.26
N ILE A 29 -0.63 -18.11 -9.45
CA ILE A 29 -0.37 -18.78 -10.73
C ILE A 29 1.13 -18.87 -11.03
N LEU A 30 1.89 -17.80 -10.78
CA LEU A 30 3.31 -17.72 -11.12
C LEU A 30 4.21 -18.48 -10.12
N GLY A 31 3.81 -18.60 -8.86
CA GLY A 31 4.61 -19.19 -7.78
C GLY A 31 5.21 -20.57 -8.11
N PRO A 32 4.41 -21.56 -8.59
CA PRO A 32 4.92 -22.88 -8.98
C PRO A 32 5.97 -22.86 -10.09
N TYR A 33 6.02 -21.78 -10.88
CA TYR A 33 6.93 -21.64 -12.02
C TYR A 33 8.13 -20.74 -11.73
N GLN A 34 8.22 -20.12 -10.55
CA GLN A 34 9.26 -19.13 -10.22
C GLN A 34 10.68 -19.69 -10.47
N ALA A 35 10.97 -20.90 -9.96
CA ALA A 35 12.27 -21.56 -10.18
C ALA A 35 12.59 -21.85 -11.65
N ARG A 36 11.55 -22.03 -12.50
CA ARG A 36 11.71 -22.22 -13.94
C ARG A 36 11.89 -20.88 -14.63
N LEU A 37 11.13 -19.86 -14.24
CA LEU A 37 11.18 -18.51 -14.79
C LEU A 37 12.56 -17.86 -14.59
N SER A 38 13.17 -18.05 -13.42
CA SER A 38 14.56 -17.65 -13.11
C SER A 38 15.61 -18.30 -14.02
N ARG A 39 15.26 -19.35 -14.78
CA ARG A 39 16.16 -19.99 -15.75
C ARG A 39 15.86 -19.59 -17.20
N THR A 40 14.96 -18.63 -17.41
CA THR A 40 14.58 -18.14 -18.74
C THR A 40 15.18 -16.76 -19.01
N SER A 41 15.01 -16.25 -20.23
CA SER A 41 15.30 -14.86 -20.57
C SER A 41 14.47 -13.83 -19.78
N LEU A 42 13.41 -14.27 -19.09
CA LEU A 42 12.60 -13.43 -18.21
C LEU A 42 13.14 -13.35 -16.77
N ALA A 43 14.23 -14.05 -16.44
CA ALA A 43 14.81 -14.05 -15.10
C ALA A 43 15.03 -12.63 -14.52
N PRO A 44 15.55 -11.64 -15.29
CA PRO A 44 15.72 -10.28 -14.77
C PRO A 44 14.39 -9.61 -14.35
N LEU A 45 13.27 -9.94 -15.00
CA LEU A 45 11.95 -9.41 -14.64
C LEU A 45 11.38 -10.06 -13.37
N VAL A 46 11.78 -11.31 -13.09
CA VAL A 46 11.30 -12.09 -11.95
C VAL A 46 12.11 -11.75 -10.69
N GLU A 47 13.41 -11.50 -10.85
CA GLU A 47 14.35 -11.27 -9.75
C GLU A 47 14.51 -9.78 -9.44
N GLY A 48 14.28 -8.90 -10.42
CA GLY A 48 14.53 -7.46 -10.31
C GLY A 48 13.68 -6.72 -9.26
N VAL A 49 12.55 -7.29 -8.84
CA VAL A 49 11.62 -6.65 -7.87
C VAL A 49 12.00 -6.97 -6.41
N TRP A 50 12.80 -8.01 -6.15
CA TRP A 50 13.00 -8.57 -4.81
C TRP A 50 14.40 -8.33 -4.21
N ILE A 51 15.13 -7.34 -4.71
CA ILE A 51 16.58 -7.19 -4.44
C ILE A 51 16.87 -6.65 -3.02
N VAL A 52 15.86 -6.21 -2.27
CA VAL A 52 16.07 -5.38 -1.08
C VAL A 52 15.53 -6.05 0.19
N ASP A 53 16.42 -6.28 1.16
CA ASP A 53 16.09 -6.71 2.51
C ASP A 53 16.30 -5.57 3.53
N PRO A 54 15.24 -5.01 4.13
CA PRO A 54 15.36 -4.01 5.21
C PRO A 54 15.98 -4.53 6.50
N GLY A 55 16.15 -5.85 6.63
CA GLY A 55 16.92 -6.44 7.72
C GLY A 55 18.44 -6.28 7.55
N ASP A 56 18.90 -5.82 6.38
CA ASP A 56 20.32 -5.59 6.12
C ASP A 56 20.84 -4.38 6.94
N PRO A 57 21.91 -4.52 7.74
CA PRO A 57 22.52 -3.41 8.47
C PRO A 57 22.98 -2.24 7.60
N GLU A 58 23.22 -2.46 6.30
CA GLU A 58 23.59 -1.42 5.33
C GLU A 58 22.36 -0.68 4.75
N TYR A 59 21.15 -1.05 5.17
CA TYR A 59 19.90 -0.45 4.73
C TYR A 59 19.72 0.96 5.31
N GLU A 60 20.15 1.97 4.56
CA GLU A 60 19.91 3.38 4.88
C GLU A 60 18.84 3.99 3.96
N ASN A 61 18.02 4.89 4.51
CA ASN A 61 17.00 5.58 3.71
C ASN A 61 17.67 6.38 2.58
N PRO A 62 17.32 6.13 1.30
CA PRO A 62 17.89 6.85 0.17
C PRO A 62 17.45 8.31 0.16
N ALA A 63 18.29 9.15 -0.43
CA ALA A 63 17.93 10.56 -0.66
C ALA A 63 16.81 10.67 -1.71
N LEU A 64 15.80 11.50 -1.42
CA LEU A 64 14.56 11.60 -2.22
C LEU A 64 14.59 12.70 -3.29
N HIS A 65 15.72 13.38 -3.50
CA HIS A 65 15.85 14.58 -4.33
C HIS A 65 15.44 14.40 -5.81
N HIS A 66 15.42 13.17 -6.31
CA HIS A 66 14.96 12.82 -7.66
C HIS A 66 13.78 11.85 -7.66
N SER A 67 13.23 11.50 -6.50
CA SER A 67 12.08 10.62 -6.39
C SER A 67 10.77 11.41 -6.50
N PRO A 68 9.69 10.82 -7.06
CA PRO A 68 8.35 11.40 -6.98
C PRO A 68 7.69 11.27 -5.60
N LEU A 69 8.34 10.60 -4.63
CA LEU A 69 7.82 10.45 -3.28
C LEU A 69 7.91 11.76 -2.46
N PRO A 70 6.97 11.97 -1.51
CA PRO A 70 7.11 13.03 -0.52
C PRO A 70 8.39 12.90 0.30
N ALA A 71 9.01 14.04 0.63
CA ALA A 71 10.27 14.08 1.38
C ALA A 71 10.18 13.44 2.78
N ASP A 72 8.98 13.39 3.37
CA ASP A 72 8.71 12.86 4.70
C ASP A 72 8.08 11.45 4.67
N ILE A 73 8.15 10.74 3.53
CA ILE A 73 7.53 9.41 3.37
C ILE A 73 7.97 8.40 4.43
N PHE A 74 9.27 8.31 4.71
CA PHE A 74 9.79 7.35 5.67
C PHE A 74 9.36 7.69 7.10
N GLU A 75 9.40 8.97 7.47
CA GLU A 75 8.89 9.43 8.77
C GLU A 75 7.38 9.17 8.92
N ALA A 76 6.62 9.33 7.84
CA ALA A 76 5.18 9.03 7.84
C ALA A 76 4.91 7.54 8.04
N LEU A 77 5.71 6.67 7.42
CA LEU A 77 5.62 5.22 7.63
C LEU A 77 6.07 4.80 9.03
N ASP A 78 7.05 5.49 9.63
CA ASP A 78 7.46 5.27 11.02
C ASP A 78 6.34 5.68 11.99
N ARG A 79 5.66 6.82 11.74
CA ARG A 79 4.46 7.22 12.49
C ARG A 79 3.31 6.23 12.32
N LEU A 80 3.13 5.67 11.12
CA LEU A 80 2.10 4.65 10.86
C LEU A 80 2.38 3.35 11.62
N ALA A 81 3.63 2.91 11.67
CA ALA A 81 4.03 1.74 12.46
C ALA A 81 3.72 1.98 13.95
N ALA A 82 4.16 3.11 14.51
CA ALA A 82 3.86 3.48 15.89
C ALA A 82 2.34 3.54 16.16
N PHE A 83 1.57 4.09 15.23
CA PHE A 83 0.12 4.14 15.33
C PHE A 83 -0.51 2.74 15.48
N PHE A 84 -0.08 1.75 14.69
CA PHE A 84 -0.60 0.39 14.82
C PHE A 84 -0.12 -0.32 16.08
N GLU A 85 1.09 -0.04 16.56
CA GLU A 85 1.55 -0.57 17.85
C GLU A 85 0.72 -0.03 19.02
N GLU A 86 0.39 1.26 19.02
CA GLU A 86 -0.37 1.93 20.08
C GLU A 86 -1.88 1.63 20.05
N HIS A 87 -2.46 1.44 18.87
CA HIS A 87 -3.93 1.35 18.70
C HIS A 87 -4.44 -0.09 18.47
N LEU A 88 -3.56 -1.09 18.37
CA LEU A 88 -3.92 -2.52 18.25
C LEU A 88 -3.62 -3.29 19.56
N GLU A 89 -4.14 -2.80 20.69
CA GLU A 89 -4.09 -3.50 21.97
C GLU A 89 -5.41 -4.24 22.28
N GLY A 90 -5.35 -5.56 22.51
CA GLY A 90 -6.36 -6.30 23.28
C GLY A 90 -6.48 -7.80 23.00
N ASP A 91 -6.06 -8.63 23.97
CA ASP A 91 -6.11 -10.11 24.06
C ASP A 91 -5.14 -10.93 23.18
N ASP A 92 -4.80 -12.14 23.64
CA ASP A 92 -3.77 -13.05 23.07
C ASP A 92 -3.95 -13.35 21.57
N ASP A 93 -5.16 -13.16 21.00
CA ASP A 93 -5.47 -13.36 19.57
C ASP A 93 -5.15 -12.11 18.70
N ASP A 94 -4.96 -10.94 19.33
CA ASP A 94 -4.68 -9.63 18.71
C ASP A 94 -3.18 -9.37 18.53
N ALA A 95 -2.31 -10.09 19.25
CA ALA A 95 -0.86 -10.06 19.01
C ALA A 95 -0.50 -10.48 17.57
N GLY A 96 -1.23 -11.45 17.01
CA GLY A 96 -1.10 -11.83 15.60
C GLY A 96 -1.64 -10.77 14.64
N VAL A 97 -2.71 -10.04 15.02
CA VAL A 97 -3.24 -8.93 14.22
C VAL A 97 -2.21 -7.81 14.14
N ARG A 98 -1.66 -7.40 15.28
CA ARG A 98 -0.64 -6.35 15.35
C ARG A 98 0.58 -6.72 14.52
N GLY A 99 1.08 -7.95 14.66
CA GLY A 99 2.20 -8.46 13.87
C GLY A 99 1.95 -8.39 12.36
N ASP A 100 0.76 -8.76 11.91
CA ASP A 100 0.39 -8.71 10.49
C ASP A 100 0.39 -7.27 9.93
N TYR A 101 -0.13 -6.29 10.68
CA TYR A 101 -0.10 -4.88 10.29
C TYR A 101 1.32 -4.30 10.33
N ALA A 102 2.11 -4.65 11.34
CA ALA A 102 3.52 -4.25 11.42
C ALA A 102 4.31 -4.75 10.20
N VAL A 103 4.15 -6.03 9.83
CA VAL A 103 4.74 -6.60 8.60
C VAL A 103 4.25 -5.85 7.37
N ALA A 104 2.94 -5.54 7.28
CA ALA A 104 2.41 -4.79 6.15
C ALA A 104 3.04 -3.39 6.02
N VAL A 105 3.32 -2.69 7.12
CA VAL A 105 4.02 -1.40 7.09
C VAL A 105 5.48 -1.56 6.68
N VAL A 106 6.18 -2.60 7.15
CA VAL A 106 7.55 -2.91 6.73
C VAL A 106 7.62 -3.15 5.23
N GLU A 107 6.71 -3.96 4.68
CA GLU A 107 6.63 -4.20 3.24
C GLU A 107 6.26 -2.92 2.46
N LEU A 108 5.45 -2.03 3.05
CA LEU A 108 5.13 -0.75 2.42
C LEU A 108 6.36 0.18 2.40
N ARG A 109 7.18 0.12 3.44
CA ARG A 109 8.47 0.83 3.50
C ARG A 109 9.45 0.31 2.46
N LYS A 110 9.48 -1.00 2.20
CA LYS A 110 10.25 -1.58 1.08
C LYS A 110 9.81 -1.00 -0.26
N ALA A 111 8.50 -0.87 -0.50
CA ALA A 111 7.99 -0.24 -1.71
C ALA A 111 8.44 1.21 -1.85
N ALA A 112 8.39 2.00 -0.77
CA ALA A 112 8.89 3.38 -0.78
C ALA A 112 10.40 3.43 -1.09
N TYR A 113 11.18 2.51 -0.53
CA TYR A 113 12.62 2.41 -0.79
C TYR A 113 12.94 2.08 -2.26
N LEU A 114 12.23 1.11 -2.85
CA LEU A 114 12.40 0.75 -4.26
C LEU A 114 12.10 1.93 -5.18
N VAL A 115 10.99 2.63 -4.94
CA VAL A 115 10.59 3.83 -5.69
C VAL A 115 11.61 4.96 -5.51
N ALA A 116 12.16 5.13 -4.31
CA ALA A 116 13.19 6.12 -4.04
C ALA A 116 14.49 5.82 -4.80
N HIS A 117 14.94 4.56 -4.81
CA HIS A 117 16.13 4.12 -5.56
C HIS A 117 15.97 4.26 -7.07
N ALA A 118 14.76 4.07 -7.60
CA ALA A 118 14.47 4.27 -9.02
C ALA A 118 14.55 5.75 -9.44
N GLY A 119 14.58 6.68 -8.48
CA GLY A 119 14.62 8.12 -8.73
C GLY A 119 13.43 8.57 -9.57
N ALA A 120 13.70 9.22 -10.71
CA ALA A 120 12.68 9.88 -11.52
C ALA A 120 11.79 8.93 -12.33
N ARG A 121 12.09 7.62 -12.37
CA ARG A 121 11.40 6.64 -13.22
C ARG A 121 11.05 5.37 -12.46
N PRO A 122 10.20 5.45 -11.42
CA PRO A 122 9.75 4.26 -10.73
C PRO A 122 8.88 3.39 -11.63
N GLU A 123 9.03 2.08 -11.50
CA GLU A 123 8.19 1.11 -12.18
C GLU A 123 6.96 0.78 -11.33
N VAL A 124 5.82 0.56 -11.98
CA VAL A 124 4.58 0.17 -11.30
C VAL A 124 4.77 -1.06 -10.39
N GLY A 125 5.62 -2.01 -10.80
CA GLY A 125 5.97 -3.22 -10.05
C GLY A 125 6.45 -2.95 -8.63
N MET A 126 7.14 -1.83 -8.41
CA MET A 126 7.70 -1.41 -7.12
C MET A 126 6.62 -1.04 -6.09
N VAL A 127 5.39 -0.77 -6.53
CA VAL A 127 4.25 -0.46 -5.65
C VAL A 127 3.25 -1.61 -5.64
N VAL A 128 2.93 -2.17 -6.81
CA VAL A 128 1.92 -3.25 -6.92
C VAL A 128 2.43 -4.60 -6.41
N PHE A 129 3.69 -4.72 -5.99
CA PHE A 129 4.11 -5.92 -5.28
C PHE A 129 3.56 -6.00 -3.86
N TRP A 130 3.29 -4.86 -3.23
CA TRP A 130 2.88 -4.80 -1.82
C TRP A 130 1.62 -5.65 -1.52
N PRO A 131 0.55 -5.64 -2.34
CA PRO A 131 -0.57 -6.55 -2.17
C PRO A 131 -0.22 -8.05 -2.18
N TYR A 132 0.89 -8.46 -2.80
CA TYR A 132 1.34 -9.86 -2.82
C TYR A 132 1.81 -10.38 -1.47
N VAL A 133 2.31 -9.50 -0.61
CA VAL A 133 3.00 -9.84 0.63
C VAL A 133 2.13 -9.62 1.87
N LEU A 134 0.92 -9.11 1.68
CA LEU A 134 -0.07 -8.98 2.74
C LEU A 134 -0.56 -10.35 3.25
N SER A 135 -0.73 -10.45 4.57
CA SER A 135 -1.41 -11.59 5.17
C SER A 135 -2.86 -11.70 4.66
N ASP A 136 -3.43 -12.89 4.75
CA ASP A 136 -4.85 -13.10 4.38
C ASP A 136 -5.78 -12.29 5.30
N ARG A 137 -5.38 -12.09 6.56
CA ARG A 137 -6.12 -11.32 7.56
C ARG A 137 -6.18 -9.84 7.20
N VAL A 138 -5.04 -9.21 6.88
CA VAL A 138 -5.00 -7.80 6.45
C VAL A 138 -5.79 -7.63 5.15
N MET A 139 -5.75 -8.60 4.25
CA MET A 139 -6.54 -8.56 3.02
C MET A 139 -8.04 -8.65 3.27
N ALA A 140 -8.47 -9.52 4.19
CA ALA A 140 -9.87 -9.59 4.61
C ALA A 140 -10.34 -8.26 5.24
N ASP A 141 -9.50 -7.62 6.05
CA ASP A 141 -9.78 -6.31 6.63
C ASP A 141 -9.90 -5.22 5.55
N ILE A 142 -9.07 -5.24 4.50
CA ILE A 142 -9.17 -4.33 3.35
C ILE A 142 -10.49 -4.55 2.61
N GLN A 143 -10.86 -5.80 2.33
CA GLN A 143 -12.13 -6.15 1.68
C GLN A 143 -13.35 -5.72 2.50
N ALA A 144 -13.25 -5.82 3.83
CA ALA A 144 -14.28 -5.39 4.77
C ALA A 144 -14.27 -3.87 5.02
N ALA A 145 -13.35 -3.11 4.39
CA ALA A 145 -13.11 -1.70 4.67
C ALA A 145 -12.99 -1.41 6.17
N ALA A 146 -12.24 -2.26 6.90
CA ALA A 146 -11.98 -2.06 8.31
C ALA A 146 -11.23 -0.73 8.51
N PRO A 147 -11.57 0.09 9.53
CA PRO A 147 -10.99 1.43 9.69
C PRO A 147 -9.45 1.44 9.66
N ARG A 148 -8.81 0.50 10.36
CA ARG A 148 -7.34 0.32 10.38
C ARG A 148 -6.75 -0.02 8.99
N ALA A 149 -7.39 -0.92 8.25
CA ALA A 149 -6.98 -1.26 6.88
C ALA A 149 -7.12 -0.06 5.95
N MET A 150 -8.15 0.78 6.12
CA MET A 150 -8.31 1.98 5.32
C MET A 150 -7.22 3.03 5.60
N ILE A 151 -6.72 3.13 6.83
CA ILE A 151 -5.56 3.98 7.16
C ILE A 151 -4.30 3.46 6.47
N LEU A 152 -4.04 2.15 6.53
CA LEU A 152 -2.93 1.51 5.83
C LEU A 152 -3.02 1.74 4.31
N LEU A 153 -4.22 1.55 3.75
CA LEU A 153 -4.48 1.71 2.32
C LEU A 153 -4.33 3.18 1.87
N ALA A 154 -4.70 4.15 2.71
CA ALA A 154 -4.47 5.57 2.44
C ALA A 154 -2.97 5.91 2.36
N HIS A 155 -2.12 5.29 3.19
CA HIS A 155 -0.66 5.46 3.07
C HIS A 155 -0.11 4.80 1.80
N PHE A 156 -0.61 3.61 1.44
CA PHE A 156 -0.31 2.99 0.15
C PHE A 156 -0.70 3.87 -1.04
N ALA A 157 -1.83 4.59 -0.95
CA ALA A 157 -2.28 5.50 -2.00
C ALA A 157 -1.27 6.61 -2.33
N VAL A 158 -0.44 7.02 -1.36
CA VAL A 158 0.61 8.02 -1.60
C VAL A 158 1.72 7.46 -2.49
N LEU A 159 2.16 6.21 -2.25
CA LEU A 159 3.11 5.54 -3.14
C LEU A 159 2.49 5.30 -4.52
N LEU A 160 1.21 4.94 -4.56
CA LEU A 160 0.49 4.77 -5.83
C LEU A 160 0.43 6.09 -6.61
N CYS A 161 0.18 7.21 -5.94
CA CYS A 161 0.17 8.54 -6.56
C CYS A 161 1.51 8.89 -7.22
N ALA A 162 2.62 8.46 -6.61
CA ALA A 162 3.97 8.70 -7.13
C ALA A 162 4.23 8.01 -8.49
N VAL A 163 3.56 6.89 -8.77
CA VAL A 163 3.66 6.17 -10.05
C VAL A 163 2.49 6.45 -11.01
N GLU A 164 1.34 6.88 -10.48
CA GLU A 164 0.07 7.05 -11.19
C GLU A 164 0.16 7.88 -12.48
N ARG A 165 0.98 8.93 -12.49
CA ARG A 165 1.12 9.82 -13.67
C ARG A 165 1.72 9.10 -14.88
N GLY A 166 2.52 8.05 -14.66
CA GLY A 166 3.18 7.29 -15.72
C GLY A 166 2.30 6.22 -16.36
N TYR A 167 1.16 5.86 -15.74
CA TYR A 167 0.39 4.69 -16.13
C TYR A 167 -1.11 5.00 -16.24
N TRP A 168 -1.64 4.99 -17.46
CA TRP A 168 -3.03 5.36 -17.76
C TRP A 168 -4.06 4.55 -16.94
N PHE A 169 -3.80 3.28 -16.67
CA PHE A 169 -4.72 2.40 -15.95
C PHE A 169 -4.75 2.64 -14.43
N LEU A 170 -3.80 3.41 -13.89
CA LEU A 170 -3.75 3.79 -12.47
C LEU A 170 -4.33 5.18 -12.19
N GLN A 171 -4.72 5.93 -13.22
CA GLN A 171 -5.20 7.30 -13.06
C GLN A 171 -6.48 7.38 -12.22
N GLY A 172 -6.48 8.28 -11.24
CA GLY A 172 -7.53 8.53 -10.26
C GLY A 172 -7.55 7.58 -9.07
N TRP A 173 -6.69 6.56 -9.00
CA TRP A 173 -6.78 5.53 -7.96
C TRP A 173 -6.36 6.05 -6.58
N SER A 174 -5.29 6.84 -6.51
CA SER A 174 -4.77 7.37 -5.24
C SER A 174 -5.85 8.18 -4.51
N ARG A 175 -6.49 9.11 -5.23
CA ARG A 175 -7.59 9.95 -4.74
C ARG A 175 -8.79 9.12 -4.28
N ARG A 176 -9.24 8.16 -5.10
CA ARG A 176 -10.39 7.31 -4.76
C ARG A 176 -10.17 6.50 -3.48
N ILE A 177 -8.96 5.99 -3.29
CA ILE A 177 -8.60 5.26 -2.07
C ILE A 177 -8.72 6.17 -0.84
N VAL A 178 -8.15 7.37 -0.90
CA VAL A 178 -8.18 8.31 0.23
C VAL A 178 -9.60 8.81 0.50
N ASP A 179 -10.40 9.09 -0.53
CA ASP A 179 -11.81 9.46 -0.38
C ASP A 179 -12.61 8.35 0.31
N ALA A 180 -12.39 7.09 -0.09
CA ALA A 180 -13.03 5.94 0.54
C ALA A 180 -12.59 5.78 2.02
N ALA A 181 -11.31 6.00 2.32
CA ALA A 181 -10.81 5.98 3.69
C ALA A 181 -11.43 7.10 4.54
N ASP A 182 -11.48 8.32 4.02
CA ASP A 182 -12.05 9.49 4.68
C ASP A 182 -13.54 9.27 5.00
N ALA A 183 -14.31 8.79 4.02
CA ALA A 183 -15.72 8.44 4.21
C ALA A 183 -15.91 7.35 5.28
N ARG A 184 -15.03 6.33 5.29
CA ARG A 184 -15.11 5.25 6.27
C ARG A 184 -14.79 5.69 7.69
N LEU A 185 -13.88 6.65 7.84
CA LEU A 185 -13.39 7.16 9.12
C LEU A 185 -14.14 8.38 9.64
N ALA A 186 -15.08 8.95 8.87
CA ALA A 186 -15.85 10.14 9.27
C ALA A 186 -16.55 10.02 10.64
N GLY A 187 -16.90 8.80 11.07
CA GLY A 187 -17.50 8.53 12.40
C GLY A 187 -16.50 8.17 13.50
N LEU A 188 -15.19 8.18 13.24
CA LEU A 188 -14.13 7.67 14.13
C LEU A 188 -13.05 8.74 14.34
N PRO A 189 -13.33 9.80 15.12
CA PRO A 189 -12.44 10.95 15.26
C PRO A 189 -11.05 10.58 15.82
N ALA A 190 -10.98 9.54 16.66
CA ALA A 190 -9.71 9.03 17.20
C ALA A 190 -8.74 8.54 16.10
N LEU A 191 -9.27 8.01 14.99
CA LEU A 191 -8.47 7.46 13.90
C LEU A 191 -8.31 8.45 12.73
N ALA A 192 -9.17 9.47 12.65
CA ALA A 192 -9.18 10.44 11.55
C ALA A 192 -7.86 11.23 11.41
N GLY A 193 -7.15 11.46 12.52
CA GLY A 193 -5.84 12.12 12.51
C GLY A 193 -4.81 11.39 11.64
N ALA A 194 -4.89 10.06 11.55
CA ALA A 194 -3.98 9.26 10.73
C ALA A 194 -4.16 9.49 9.22
N LEU A 195 -5.28 10.07 8.77
CA LEU A 195 -5.51 10.41 7.35
C LEU A 195 -5.00 11.80 6.98
N ALA A 196 -4.61 12.63 7.94
CA ALA A 196 -4.17 14.00 7.66
C ALA A 196 -2.95 14.03 6.73
N TRP A 197 -1.98 13.14 6.95
CA TRP A 197 -0.78 13.07 6.13
C TRP A 197 -1.08 12.57 4.70
N PRO A 198 -1.74 11.41 4.47
CA PRO A 198 -2.09 10.98 3.11
C PRO A 198 -2.89 12.01 2.30
N LYS A 199 -3.86 12.69 2.94
CA LYS A 199 -4.67 13.72 2.29
C LYS A 199 -3.82 14.89 1.80
N LYS A 200 -2.87 15.37 2.61
CA LYS A 200 -1.95 16.46 2.24
C LYS A 200 -1.11 16.14 1.00
N GLN A 201 -0.82 14.87 0.72
CA GLN A 201 0.02 14.48 -0.41
C GLN A 201 -0.76 14.33 -1.73
N ILE A 202 -2.07 14.09 -1.66
CA ILE A 202 -2.91 13.73 -2.82
C ILE A 202 -3.83 14.88 -3.28
N PHE A 203 -4.17 15.80 -2.38
CA PHE A 203 -5.00 16.98 -2.64
C PHE A 203 -4.20 18.27 -2.56
#